data_AF-A0A2N3AYQ0-F1
#
_entry.id   AF-A0A2N3AYQ0-F1
#
_cell.length_a   1.000
_cell.length_b   1.000
_cell.length_c   1.000
_cell.angle_alpha   90.00
_cell.angle_beta   90.00
_cell.angle_gamma   90.00
#
_symmetry.space_group_name_H-M   'P 1'
#
loop_
_entity.id
_entity.type
_entity.pdbx_description
1 polymer ?
#
loop_
_entity_poly.entity_id
_entity_poly.type
_entity_poly.pdbx_seq_one_letter_code
_entity_poly.pdbx_strand_id
1 'polypeptide(L)'
;MFVRAISTFLAFLAVVFTAPAIAAPAWQDYTPVAFARAQDAGKTIVVDVHAVWCPTCKAQAPTLDALRQEPRLKDAVFFKVDFDKEKAFLRQHRIPRQSTVLVFRGKQESVRSIAESRPKQLREAVMAGI
;
A
#
# COMPACT_ATOMS: atom_id res chain seq x y z
N MET A 1 58.09 -32.20 -33.55
CA MET A 1 57.05 -32.72 -32.63
C MET A 1 56.38 -31.54 -31.96
N PHE A 2 55.15 -31.24 -32.38
CA PHE A 2 54.33 -30.14 -31.88
C PHE A 2 53.59 -30.59 -30.61
N VAL A 3 53.72 -29.84 -29.51
CA VAL A 3 52.73 -29.89 -28.42
C VAL A 3 52.21 -28.47 -28.23
N ARG A 4 51.06 -28.18 -28.86
CA ARG A 4 50.25 -27.00 -28.57
C ARG A 4 49.44 -27.30 -27.31
N ALA A 5 49.83 -26.70 -26.19
CA ALA A 5 49.03 -26.70 -24.96
C ALA A 5 47.83 -25.75 -25.17
N ILE A 6 46.69 -26.31 -25.57
CA ILE A 6 45.41 -25.59 -25.57
C ILE A 6 44.86 -25.69 -24.15
N SER A 7 45.17 -24.68 -23.35
CA SER A 7 44.58 -24.50 -22.02
C SER A 7 43.12 -24.09 -22.21
N THR A 8 42.23 -25.08 -22.13
CA THR A 8 40.77 -24.89 -22.13
C THR A 8 40.36 -24.31 -20.79
N PHE A 9 40.42 -23.00 -20.67
CA PHE A 9 39.84 -22.28 -19.53
C PHE A 9 38.32 -22.26 -19.71
N LEU A 10 37.64 -23.22 -19.09
CA LEU A 10 36.18 -23.29 -18.98
C LEU A 10 35.67 -22.02 -18.31
N ALA A 11 35.10 -21.11 -19.10
CA ALA A 11 34.37 -19.96 -18.60
C ALA A 11 33.09 -20.43 -17.90
N PHE A 12 33.15 -20.52 -16.57
CA PHE A 12 31.97 -20.67 -15.72
C PHE A 12 31.18 -19.35 -15.78
N LEU A 13 30.21 -19.27 -16.70
CA LEU A 13 29.21 -18.20 -16.71
C LEU A 13 28.32 -18.38 -15.46
N ALA A 14 28.66 -17.66 -14.40
CA ALA A 14 27.79 -17.50 -13.25
C ALA A 14 26.52 -16.78 -13.71
N VAL A 15 25.44 -17.54 -13.89
CA VAL A 15 24.10 -16.97 -14.08
C VAL A 15 23.70 -16.32 -12.76
N VAL A 16 23.88 -15.00 -12.67
CA VAL A 16 23.38 -14.20 -11.55
C VAL A 16 21.86 -14.20 -11.66
N PHE A 17 21.21 -15.03 -10.84
CA PHE A 17 19.75 -15.04 -10.69
C PHE A 17 19.34 -13.74 -9.98
N THR A 18 18.94 -12.73 -10.75
CA THR A 18 18.33 -11.52 -10.19
C THR A 18 16.92 -11.87 -9.71
N ALA A 19 16.77 -12.16 -8.42
CA ALA A 19 15.44 -12.28 -7.82
C ALA A 19 14.72 -10.92 -7.96
N PRO A 20 13.48 -10.87 -8.49
CA PRO A 20 12.76 -9.62 -8.59
C PRO A 20 12.44 -9.14 -7.18
N ALA A 21 12.87 -7.93 -6.84
CA ALA A 21 12.44 -7.28 -5.61
C ALA A 21 10.93 -7.04 -5.72
N ILE A 22 10.15 -7.71 -4.86
CA ILE A 22 8.70 -7.46 -4.76
C ILE A 22 8.56 -6.06 -4.16
N ALA A 23 8.24 -5.08 -5.01
CA ALA A 23 7.98 -3.72 -4.57
C ALA A 23 6.70 -3.68 -3.72
N ALA A 24 6.71 -2.88 -2.66
CA ALA A 24 5.49 -2.63 -1.88
C ALA A 24 4.38 -2.07 -2.77
N PRO A 25 3.11 -2.41 -2.49
CA PRO A 25 1.98 -1.87 -3.23
C PRO A 25 2.03 -0.34 -3.20
N ALA A 26 1.89 0.28 -4.37
CA ALA A 26 1.90 1.73 -4.51
C ALA A 26 0.57 2.33 -4.04
N TRP A 27 0.63 3.59 -3.59
CA TRP A 27 -0.59 4.41 -3.50
C TRP A 27 -1.14 4.64 -4.89
N GLN A 28 -2.47 4.57 -5.00
CA GLN A 28 -3.18 5.03 -6.19
C GLN A 28 -4.30 5.97 -5.79
N ASP A 29 -4.65 6.89 -6.68
CA ASP A 29 -5.80 7.74 -6.48
C ASP A 29 -7.09 6.92 -6.56
N TYR A 30 -8.05 7.28 -5.72
CA TYR A 30 -9.34 6.64 -5.70
C TYR A 30 -10.07 6.83 -7.04
N THR A 31 -10.63 5.74 -7.54
CA THR A 31 -11.72 5.79 -8.51
C THR A 31 -12.79 4.79 -8.08
N PRO A 32 -14.08 5.06 -8.34
CA PRO A 32 -15.15 4.12 -8.00
C PRO A 32 -14.94 2.72 -8.61
N VAL A 33 -14.43 2.67 -9.84
CA VAL A 33 -14.20 1.41 -10.57
C VAL A 33 -13.06 0.61 -9.96
N ALA A 34 -11.92 1.24 -9.67
CA ALA A 34 -10.77 0.53 -9.08
C ALA A 34 -11.09 0.06 -7.66
N PHE A 35 -11.77 0.88 -6.87
CA PHE A 35 -12.21 0.53 -5.53
C PHE A 35 -13.17 -0.65 -5.55
N ALA A 36 -14.25 -0.58 -6.35
CA ALA A 36 -15.21 -1.68 -6.49
C ALA A 36 -14.53 -2.98 -6.94
N ARG A 37 -13.63 -2.92 -7.93
CA ARG A 37 -12.87 -4.10 -8.37
C ARG A 37 -12.04 -4.72 -7.24
N ALA A 38 -11.37 -3.90 -6.44
CA ALA A 38 -10.62 -4.40 -5.29
C ALA A 38 -11.53 -5.04 -4.24
N GLN A 39 -12.72 -4.46 -4.01
CA GLN A 39 -13.71 -5.00 -3.09
C GLN A 39 -14.26 -6.36 -3.59
N ASP A 40 -14.64 -6.45 -4.86
CA ASP A 40 -15.17 -7.66 -5.49
C ASP A 40 -14.12 -8.79 -5.55
N ALA A 41 -12.83 -8.43 -5.67
CA ALA A 41 -11.72 -9.37 -5.57
C ALA A 41 -11.38 -9.79 -4.13
N GLY A 42 -12.16 -9.35 -3.12
CA GLY A 42 -11.95 -9.70 -1.72
C GLY A 42 -10.64 -9.18 -1.13
N LYS A 43 -10.06 -8.13 -1.73
CA LYS A 43 -8.75 -7.61 -1.30
C LYS A 43 -8.83 -6.95 0.07
N THR A 44 -7.65 -6.89 0.70
CA THR A 44 -7.40 -5.92 1.77
C THR A 44 -7.29 -4.55 1.14
N ILE A 45 -8.03 -3.57 1.62
CA ILE A 45 -7.98 -2.21 1.08
C ILE A 45 -7.70 -1.25 2.22
N VAL A 46 -6.68 -0.42 2.09
CA VAL A 46 -6.39 0.68 3.02
C VAL A 46 -6.68 1.99 2.30
N VAL A 47 -7.54 2.82 2.89
CA VAL A 47 -7.93 4.11 2.34
C VAL A 47 -7.43 5.22 3.25
N ASP A 48 -6.69 6.16 2.69
CA ASP A 48 -6.29 7.41 3.36
C ASP A 48 -7.12 8.57 2.79
N VAL A 49 -8.05 9.08 3.58
CA VAL A 49 -8.80 10.29 3.24
C VAL A 49 -8.00 11.52 3.67
N HIS A 50 -7.41 12.22 2.72
CA HIS A 50 -6.44 13.28 2.97
C HIS A 50 -6.79 14.58 2.25
N ALA A 51 -6.14 15.67 2.69
CA ALA A 51 -6.08 16.93 1.95
C ALA A 51 -4.65 17.47 2.01
N VAL A 52 -4.21 18.24 1.00
CA VAL A 52 -2.83 18.74 0.92
C VAL A 52 -2.50 19.70 2.07
N TRP A 53 -3.49 20.51 2.48
CA TRP A 53 -3.37 21.48 3.57
C TRP A 53 -3.50 20.85 4.97
N CYS A 54 -3.75 19.55 5.08
CA CYS A 54 -4.04 18.86 6.33
C CYS A 54 -2.75 18.50 7.11
N PRO A 55 -2.45 19.12 8.26
CA PRO A 55 -1.24 18.82 9.03
C PRO A 55 -1.27 17.41 9.64
N THR A 56 -2.43 16.96 10.12
CA THR A 56 -2.60 15.60 10.65
C THR A 56 -2.30 14.55 9.59
N CYS A 57 -2.75 14.77 8.35
CA CYS A 57 -2.50 13.86 7.23
C CYS A 57 -1.01 13.76 6.90
N LYS A 58 -0.29 14.90 6.95
CA LYS A 58 1.18 14.92 6.81
C LYS A 58 1.87 14.10 7.90
N ALA A 59 1.37 14.14 9.14
CA ALA A 59 1.89 13.33 10.24
C ALA A 59 1.57 11.82 10.09
N GLN A 60 0.42 11.47 9.51
CA GLN A 60 0.02 10.07 9.26
C GLN A 60 0.81 9.43 8.12
N ALA A 61 1.13 10.19 7.07
CA ALA A 61 1.78 9.72 5.85
C ALA A 61 2.97 8.76 6.06
N PRO A 62 4.01 9.10 6.86
CA PRO A 62 5.16 8.20 7.05
C PRO A 62 4.78 6.86 7.68
N THR A 63 3.78 6.85 8.57
CA THR A 63 3.30 5.60 9.19
C THR A 63 2.55 4.75 8.18
N LEU A 64 1.69 5.36 7.37
CA LEU A 64 0.94 4.66 6.33
C LEU A 64 1.86 4.15 5.21
N ASP A 65 2.92 4.89 4.87
CA ASP A 65 3.95 4.43 3.93
C ASP A 65 4.76 3.26 4.47
N ALA A 66 5.12 3.28 5.75
CA ALA A 66 5.78 2.13 6.39
C ALA A 66 4.87 0.90 6.40
N LEU A 67 3.55 1.07 6.64
CA LEU A 67 2.58 -0.02 6.59
C LEU A 67 2.51 -0.70 5.21
N ARG A 68 2.71 0.01 4.09
CA ARG A 68 2.76 -0.60 2.75
C ARG A 68 3.88 -1.63 2.60
N GLN A 69 4.96 -1.47 3.36
CA GLN A 69 6.12 -2.37 3.34
C GLN A 69 5.91 -3.63 4.19
N GLU A 70 4.81 -3.72 4.94
CA GLU A 70 4.57 -4.87 5.81
C GLU A 70 4.26 -6.13 5.00
N PRO A 71 4.89 -7.28 5.31
CA PRO A 71 4.64 -8.53 4.59
C PRO A 71 3.16 -8.96 4.57
N ARG A 72 2.41 -8.64 5.64
CA ARG A 72 0.96 -8.91 5.74
C ARG A 72 0.12 -8.05 4.79
N LEU A 73 0.69 -6.97 4.26
CA LEU A 73 0.04 -6.00 3.38
C LEU A 73 0.57 -6.05 1.94
N LYS A 74 1.46 -6.99 1.60
CA LYS A 74 2.07 -7.11 0.27
C LYS A 74 1.04 -7.19 -0.88
N ASP A 75 -0.12 -7.80 -0.62
CA ASP A 75 -1.20 -8.00 -1.60
C ASP A 75 -2.38 -7.01 -1.42
N ALA A 76 -2.24 -6.04 -0.51
CA ALA A 76 -3.26 -5.04 -0.23
C ALA A 76 -3.26 -3.91 -1.26
N VAL A 77 -4.41 -3.26 -1.39
CA VAL A 77 -4.61 -2.12 -2.29
C VAL A 77 -4.71 -0.84 -1.47
N PHE A 78 -3.93 0.17 -1.83
CA PHE A 78 -3.83 1.42 -1.08
C PHE A 78 -4.41 2.57 -1.91
N PHE A 79 -5.46 3.21 -1.41
CA PHE A 79 -6.12 4.34 -2.07
C PHE A 79 -5.91 5.64 -1.31
N LYS A 80 -5.62 6.70 -2.06
CA LYS A 80 -5.74 8.09 -1.61
C LYS A 80 -7.12 8.61 -2.02
N VAL A 81 -7.88 9.11 -1.07
CA VAL A 81 -9.16 9.80 -1.31
C VAL A 81 -8.97 11.26 -0.98
N ASP A 82 -9.10 12.12 -1.98
CA ASP A 82 -9.01 13.57 -1.79
C ASP A 82 -10.29 14.09 -1.11
N PHE A 83 -10.15 14.60 0.11
CA PHE A 83 -11.26 15.13 0.92
C PHE A 83 -11.96 16.33 0.26
N ASP A 84 -11.25 17.09 -0.58
CA ASP A 84 -11.81 18.27 -1.23
C ASP A 84 -12.56 17.89 -2.52
N LYS A 85 -12.19 16.78 -3.18
CA LYS A 85 -12.76 16.39 -4.49
C LYS A 85 -13.75 15.24 -4.42
N GLU A 86 -13.48 14.19 -3.65
CA GLU A 86 -14.20 12.91 -3.73
C GLU A 86 -15.50 12.87 -2.90
N LYS A 87 -16.35 13.90 -3.05
CA LYS A 87 -17.52 14.12 -2.19
C LYS A 87 -18.52 12.96 -2.16
N ALA A 88 -18.63 12.20 -3.26
CA ALA A 88 -19.50 11.02 -3.30
C ALA A 88 -19.02 9.92 -2.34
N PHE A 89 -17.71 9.62 -2.36
CA PHE A 89 -17.10 8.66 -1.44
C PHE A 89 -17.29 9.13 0.02
N LEU A 90 -17.02 10.42 0.29
CA LEU A 90 -17.15 10.97 1.64
C LEU A 90 -18.56 10.81 2.20
N ARG A 91 -19.58 11.11 1.40
CA ARG A 91 -20.99 10.95 1.80
C ARG A 91 -21.35 9.49 2.02
N GLN A 92 -21.00 8.62 1.07
CA GLN A 92 -21.30 7.19 1.14
C GLN A 92 -20.70 6.54 2.39
N HIS A 93 -19.45 6.86 2.70
CA HIS A 93 -18.72 6.30 3.85
C HIS A 93 -18.82 7.16 5.12
N ARG A 94 -19.69 8.18 5.12
CA ARG A 94 -19.92 9.09 6.26
C ARG A 94 -18.62 9.61 6.86
N ILE A 95 -17.73 10.11 6.00
CA ILE A 95 -16.42 10.58 6.40
C ILE A 95 -16.56 11.94 7.10
N PRO A 96 -16.20 12.06 8.39
CA PRO A 96 -16.46 13.27 9.16
C PRO A 96 -15.43 14.37 8.91
N ARG A 97 -14.20 13.99 8.51
CA ARG A 97 -13.07 14.90 8.28
C ARG A 97 -11.95 14.20 7.52
N GLN A 98 -11.06 14.99 6.95
CA GLN A 98 -9.73 14.57 6.52
C GLN A 98 -8.97 13.89 7.67
N SER A 99 -7.89 13.15 7.38
CA SER A 99 -7.18 12.26 8.33
C SER A 99 -8.04 11.12 8.86
N THR A 100 -8.98 10.66 8.03
CA THR A 100 -9.71 9.41 8.27
C THR A 100 -9.03 8.30 7.49
N VAL A 101 -8.63 7.24 8.18
CA VAL A 101 -8.07 6.03 7.59
C VAL A 101 -9.08 4.90 7.75
N LEU A 102 -9.40 4.22 6.65
CA LEU A 102 -10.28 3.06 6.65
C LEU A 102 -9.52 1.82 6.21
N VAL A 103 -9.93 0.67 6.74
CA VAL A 103 -9.51 -0.64 6.25
C VAL A 103 -10.75 -1.43 5.84
N PHE A 104 -10.69 -2.08 4.68
CA PHE A 104 -11.71 -2.99 4.20
C PHE A 104 -11.16 -4.40 3.97
N ARG A 105 -12.03 -5.38 4.21
CA ARG A 105 -11.93 -6.77 3.74
C ARG A 105 -13.00 -6.98 2.68
N GLY A 106 -12.63 -6.87 1.40
CA GLY A 106 -13.61 -6.81 0.32
C GLY A 106 -14.56 -5.63 0.52
N LYS A 107 -15.87 -5.90 0.63
CA LYS A 107 -16.91 -4.88 0.84
C LYS A 107 -17.08 -4.44 2.30
N GLN A 108 -16.54 -5.20 3.25
CA GLN A 108 -16.73 -4.93 4.67
C GLN A 108 -15.67 -3.94 5.18
N GLU A 109 -16.10 -2.82 5.74
CA GLU A 109 -15.23 -1.94 6.53
C GLU A 109 -14.91 -2.65 7.85
N SER A 110 -13.63 -2.95 8.08
CA SER A 110 -13.16 -3.65 9.29
C SER A 110 -12.63 -2.69 10.35
N VAL A 111 -12.01 -1.58 9.94
CA VAL A 111 -11.46 -0.57 10.83
C VAL A 111 -11.72 0.83 10.29
N ARG A 112 -11.96 1.75 11.23
CA ARG A 112 -11.95 3.19 11.04
C ARG A 112 -11.10 3.86 12.09
N SER A 113 -10.10 4.63 11.66
CA SER A 113 -9.31 5.52 12.51
C SER A 113 -9.52 6.96 12.06
N ILE A 114 -9.84 7.85 13.00
CA ILE A 114 -10.10 9.27 12.72
C ILE A 114 -9.10 10.09 13.52
N ALA A 115 -8.40 11.00 12.85
CA ALA A 115 -7.46 11.95 13.46
C ALA A 115 -6.21 11.35 14.12
N GLU A 116 -6.09 10.03 14.26
CA GLU A 116 -4.96 9.45 14.99
C GLU A 116 -3.66 9.67 14.23
N SER A 117 -2.77 10.47 14.81
CA SER A 117 -1.46 10.80 14.23
C SER A 117 -0.29 10.20 14.99
N ARG A 118 -0.53 9.50 16.11
CA ARG A 118 0.53 8.82 16.87
C ARG A 118 0.91 7.54 16.13
N PRO A 119 2.17 7.41 15.65
CA PRO A 119 2.56 6.33 14.73
C PRO A 119 2.21 4.93 15.22
N LYS A 120 2.49 4.63 16.49
CA LYS A 120 2.20 3.33 17.10
C LYS A 120 0.71 2.98 17.02
N GLN A 121 -0.16 3.93 17.35
CA GLN A 121 -1.59 3.67 17.51
C GLN A 121 -2.30 3.65 16.16
N LEU A 122 -1.87 4.50 15.21
CA LEU A 122 -2.33 4.41 13.84
C LEU A 122 -1.94 3.06 13.22
N ARG A 123 -0.70 2.60 13.45
CA ARG A 123 -0.25 1.29 12.99
C ARG A 123 -1.09 0.16 13.60
N GLU A 124 -1.28 0.18 14.91
CA GLU A 124 -2.09 -0.82 15.62
C GLU A 124 -3.54 -0.84 15.10
N ALA A 125 -4.14 0.33 14.90
CA ALA A 125 -5.48 0.43 14.33
C ALA A 125 -5.57 -0.22 12.94
N VAL A 126 -4.66 0.14 12.01
CA VAL A 126 -4.66 -0.45 10.65
C VAL A 126 -4.45 -1.97 10.72
N MET A 127 -3.50 -2.43 11.54
CA MET A 127 -3.17 -3.86 11.66
C MET A 127 -4.26 -4.69 12.34
N ALA A 128 -5.12 -4.09 13.17
CA ALA A 128 -6.26 -4.78 13.76
C ALA A 128 -7.36 -5.12 12.73
N GLY A 129 -7.42 -4.38 11.62
CA GLY A 129 -8.41 -4.59 10.55
C GLY A 129 -7.97 -5.56 9.46
N ILE A 130 -6.75 -6.09 9.59
CA ILE A 130 -6.08 -7.00 8.65
C ILE A 130 -6.02 -8.38 9.28
#